data_AF-A0A545U6U7-F1
#
_entry.id   AF-A0A545U6U7-F1
#
_cell.length_a   1.000
_cell.length_b   1.000
_cell.length_c   1.000
_cell.angle_alpha   90.00
_cell.angle_beta   90.00
_cell.angle_gamma   90.00
#
_symmetry.space_group_name_H-M   'P 1'
#
loop_
_entity.id
_entity.type
_entity.pdbx_description
1 polymer ?
#
loop_
_entity_poly.entity_id
_entity_poly.type
_entity_poly.pdbx_seq_one_letter_code
_entity_poly.pdbx_strand_id
1 'polypeptide(L)'
;MKKARDLKLKPGEHDSNSAAEVLGVSKLKLLKTLREVGFLQTDTKHGMAGDRHNLPRDGIKRLGWAYTQKLTFGDGPNRERNREYYIVIFTRRGFLEVKKIMQDPDGYEMPEMPPIDLQTQITPAGNVRKRTIKQRAEAAHRSYLKDLKNIGIEIDGSVADN
;
A
#
# COMPACT_ATOMS: atom_id res chain seq x y z
N MET A 1 34.19 1.09 -11.03
CA MET A 1 33.12 1.91 -10.41
C MET A 1 31.76 1.36 -10.86
N LYS A 2 30.88 0.93 -9.94
CA LYS A 2 29.51 0.55 -10.30
C LYS A 2 28.79 1.83 -10.73
N LYS A 3 28.29 1.91 -11.97
CA LYS A 3 27.42 3.02 -12.40
C LYS A 3 26.29 3.15 -11.38
N ALA A 4 26.09 4.35 -10.85
CA ALA A 4 24.91 4.67 -10.06
C ALA A 4 23.67 4.28 -10.88
N ARG A 5 22.71 3.62 -10.25
CA ARG A 5 21.45 3.26 -10.91
C ARG A 5 20.79 4.57 -11.34
N ASP A 6 20.57 4.74 -12.64
CA ASP A 6 19.93 5.94 -13.17
C ASP A 6 18.42 5.85 -12.95
N LEU A 7 18.00 6.18 -11.71
CA LEU A 7 16.60 6.32 -11.38
C LEU A 7 16.14 7.66 -11.93
N LYS A 8 15.27 7.64 -12.95
CA LYS A 8 14.63 8.83 -13.52
C LYS A 8 13.60 9.41 -12.52
N LEU A 9 14.09 9.97 -11.42
CA LEU A 9 13.29 10.58 -10.37
C LEU A 9 12.95 12.03 -10.72
N LYS A 10 11.80 12.53 -10.25
CA LYS A 10 11.47 13.95 -10.43
C LYS A 10 12.35 14.82 -9.52
N PRO A 11 12.53 16.11 -9.84
CA PRO A 11 13.28 17.01 -8.97
C PRO A 11 12.75 17.02 -7.52
N GLY A 12 13.64 16.77 -6.57
CA GLY A 12 13.33 16.72 -5.14
C GLY A 12 12.76 15.37 -4.65
N GLU A 13 12.66 14.36 -5.51
CA GLU A 13 12.41 12.98 -5.08
C GLU A 13 13.72 12.26 -4.78
N HIS A 14 13.71 11.42 -3.75
CA HIS A 14 14.90 10.71 -3.28
C HIS A 14 14.60 9.24 -3.06
N ASP A 15 15.47 8.36 -3.56
CA ASP A 15 15.51 6.98 -3.08
C ASP A 15 16.23 6.90 -1.72
N SER A 16 16.18 5.75 -1.07
CA SER A 16 16.87 5.54 0.21
C SER A 16 18.39 5.80 0.20
N ASN A 17 19.08 5.67 -0.94
CA ASN A 17 20.52 5.94 -1.00
C ASN A 17 20.77 7.45 -1.06
N SER A 18 20.14 8.14 -2.01
CA SER A 18 20.27 9.58 -2.19
C SER A 18 19.75 10.36 -0.99
N ALA A 19 18.66 9.91 -0.36
CA ALA A 19 18.16 10.50 0.89
C ALA A 19 19.21 10.41 2.02
N ALA A 20 19.86 9.25 2.17
CA ALA A 20 20.87 9.05 3.20
C ALA A 20 22.12 9.92 2.95
N GLU A 21 22.53 10.04 1.69
CA GLU A 21 23.63 10.91 1.26
C GLU A 21 23.36 12.38 1.58
N VAL A 22 22.17 12.90 1.20
CA VAL A 22 21.78 14.28 1.47
C VAL A 22 21.67 14.58 2.97
N LEU A 23 21.24 13.59 3.76
CA LEU A 23 21.09 13.73 5.22
C LEU A 23 22.40 13.48 5.98
N GLY A 24 23.49 13.07 5.31
CA GLY A 24 24.77 12.78 5.96
C GLY A 24 24.72 11.58 6.92
N VAL A 25 23.85 10.61 6.68
CA VAL A 25 23.69 9.41 7.52
C VAL A 25 23.89 8.13 6.71
N SER A 26 24.16 7.02 7.39
CA SER A 26 24.16 5.73 6.70
C SER A 26 22.74 5.34 6.28
N LYS A 27 22.60 4.71 5.12
CA LYS A 27 21.33 4.15 4.65
C LYS A 27 20.70 3.21 5.69
N LEU A 28 21.53 2.41 6.36
CA LEU A 28 21.06 1.48 7.38
C LEU A 28 20.40 2.23 8.55
N LYS A 29 21.03 3.32 9.02
CA LYS A 29 20.47 4.19 10.06
C LYS A 29 19.15 4.80 9.62
N LEU A 30 19.12 5.41 8.42
CA LEU A 30 17.89 5.99 7.86
C LEU A 30 16.74 4.97 7.84
N LEU A 31 16.96 3.80 7.24
CA LEU A 31 15.91 2.80 7.11
C LEU A 31 15.48 2.23 8.47
N LYS A 32 16.41 2.10 9.43
CA LYS A 32 16.10 1.66 10.79
C LYS A 32 15.19 2.66 11.50
N THR A 33 15.58 3.93 11.55
CA THR A 33 14.79 5.00 12.17
C THR A 33 13.41 5.11 11.53
N LEU A 34 13.32 5.09 10.20
CA LEU A 34 12.04 5.15 9.50
C LEU A 34 11.13 3.93 9.76
N ARG A 35 11.69 2.76 10.08
CA ARG A 35 10.88 1.60 10.53
C ARG A 35 10.35 1.79 11.94
N GLU A 36 11.21 2.29 12.84
CA GLU A 36 10.90 2.51 14.25
C GLU A 36 9.76 3.51 14.44
N VAL A 37 9.80 4.64 13.72
CA VAL A 37 8.71 5.66 13.78
C VAL A 37 7.46 5.28 12.96
N GLY A 38 7.45 4.09 12.35
CA GLY A 38 6.30 3.61 11.59
C GLY A 38 6.12 4.20 10.20
N PHE A 39 7.14 4.84 9.62
CA PHE A 39 7.11 5.30 8.23
C PHE A 39 7.21 4.12 7.24
N LEU A 40 8.09 3.15 7.54
CA LEU A 40 8.31 1.97 6.71
C LEU A 40 7.67 0.71 7.31
N GLN A 41 7.42 -0.26 6.44
CA GLN A 41 7.01 -1.61 6.79
C GLN A 41 8.18 -2.34 7.46
N THR A 42 7.86 -2.98 8.58
CA THR A 42 8.81 -3.77 9.39
C THR A 42 8.83 -5.23 8.99
N ASP A 43 7.89 -5.68 8.14
CA ASP A 43 7.58 -7.09 7.85
C ASP A 43 8.84 -7.98 7.84
N THR A 44 8.99 -8.74 8.93
CA THR A 44 10.01 -9.75 9.11
C THR A 44 9.32 -11.10 9.01
N LYS A 45 9.60 -11.87 7.96
CA LYS A 45 9.11 -13.25 7.82
C LYS A 45 10.20 -14.19 8.33
N HIS A 46 9.93 -14.92 9.42
CA HIS A 46 10.87 -15.86 10.06
C HIS A 46 12.25 -15.24 10.41
N GLY A 47 12.27 -13.99 10.88
CA GLY A 47 13.53 -13.29 11.20
C GLY A 47 14.31 -12.80 9.98
N MET A 48 13.83 -13.04 8.75
CA MET A 48 14.37 -12.46 7.52
C MET A 48 13.48 -11.30 7.05
N ALA A 49 14.09 -10.31 6.39
CA ALA A 49 13.36 -9.23 5.73
C ALA A 49 12.35 -9.81 4.73
N GLY A 50 11.05 -9.60 4.95
CA GLY A 50 10.01 -10.03 4.01
C GLY A 50 10.02 -9.20 2.72
N ASP A 51 9.23 -9.61 1.73
CA ASP A 51 9.14 -8.94 0.40
C ASP A 51 8.75 -7.46 0.48
N ARG A 52 8.15 -7.08 1.60
CA ARG A 52 7.62 -5.76 1.91
C ARG A 52 8.52 -4.93 2.83
N HIS A 53 9.63 -5.51 3.29
CA HIS A 53 10.56 -4.84 4.18
C HIS A 53 11.12 -3.56 3.56
N ASN A 54 11.13 -2.45 4.31
CA ASN A 54 11.53 -1.11 3.84
C ASN A 54 10.65 -0.48 2.75
N LEU A 55 9.45 -1.00 2.50
CA LEU A 55 8.45 -0.32 1.68
C LEU A 55 7.61 0.64 2.56
N PRO A 56 7.06 1.73 1.99
CA PRO A 56 6.24 2.65 2.76
C PRO A 56 4.95 1.98 3.24
N ARG A 57 4.51 2.30 4.46
CA ARG A 57 3.18 1.87 4.94
C ARG A 57 2.08 2.52 4.13
N ASP A 58 0.90 1.92 4.10
CA ASP A 58 -0.18 2.40 3.22
C ASP A 58 -0.67 3.80 3.61
N GLY A 59 -0.66 4.16 4.90
CA GLY A 59 -0.95 5.54 5.31
C GLY A 59 0.06 6.55 4.79
N ILE A 60 1.36 6.21 4.78
CA ILE A 60 2.42 7.06 4.20
C ILE A 60 2.22 7.26 2.70
N LYS A 61 1.77 6.21 1.99
CA LYS A 61 1.39 6.31 0.57
C LYS A 61 0.19 7.24 0.39
N ARG A 62 -0.84 7.13 1.21
CA ARG A 62 -2.03 7.99 1.16
C ARG A 62 -1.73 9.45 1.46
N LEU A 63 -0.77 9.72 2.35
CA LEU A 63 -0.27 11.07 2.62
C LEU A 63 0.52 11.67 1.43
N GLY A 64 0.85 10.87 0.41
CA GLY A 64 1.66 11.28 -0.73
C GLY A 64 3.13 11.53 -0.36
N TRP A 65 3.60 10.98 0.75
CA TRP A 65 4.97 11.20 1.24
C TRP A 65 5.97 10.25 0.60
N ALA A 66 5.54 9.04 0.30
CA ALA A 66 6.38 8.08 -0.40
C ALA A 66 5.55 7.17 -1.28
N TYR A 67 6.17 6.64 -2.32
CA TYR A 67 5.59 5.61 -3.18
C TYR A 67 6.58 4.47 -3.39
N THR A 68 6.06 3.37 -3.92
CA THR A 68 6.86 2.20 -4.25
C THR A 68 7.18 2.19 -5.74
N GLN A 69 8.45 2.08 -6.09
CA GLN A 69 8.89 1.92 -7.47
C GLN A 69 9.42 0.50 -7.69
N LYS A 70 8.90 -0.16 -8.72
CA LYS A 70 9.39 -1.46 -9.17
C LYS A 70 10.62 -1.28 -10.05
N LEU A 71 11.67 -2.02 -9.76
CA LEU A 71 12.90 -2.06 -10.54
C LEU A 71 13.15 -3.48 -11.02
N THR A 72 13.71 -3.57 -12.22
CA THR A 72 14.19 -4.82 -12.81
C THR A 72 15.70 -4.76 -12.88
N PHE A 73 16.37 -5.84 -12.45
CA PHE A 73 17.79 -6.01 -12.71
C PHE A 73 18.00 -7.20 -13.63
N GLY A 74 18.67 -6.96 -14.76
CA GLY A 74 19.13 -7.97 -15.70
C GLY A 74 20.64 -7.85 -15.84
N ASP A 75 21.36 -8.95 -15.66
CA ASP A 75 22.82 -9.00 -15.78
C ASP A 75 23.20 -9.61 -17.14
N GLY A 76 23.70 -8.79 -18.07
CA GLY A 76 24.38 -9.26 -19.29
C GLY A 76 23.50 -9.59 -20.51
N PRO A 77 24.14 -9.82 -21.67
CA PRO A 77 23.47 -9.87 -22.99
C PRO A 77 22.56 -11.09 -23.22
N ASN A 78 22.66 -12.12 -22.38
CA ASN A 78 21.90 -13.39 -22.55
C ASN A 78 21.15 -13.84 -21.27
N ARG A 79 20.94 -12.97 -20.27
CA ARG A 79 20.12 -13.34 -19.10
C ARG A 79 18.72 -12.78 -19.24
N GLU A 80 17.74 -13.68 -19.30
CA GLU A 80 16.33 -13.36 -19.12
C GLU A 80 16.15 -12.47 -17.87
N ARG A 81 15.39 -11.39 -18.03
CA ARG A 81 15.10 -10.38 -17.00
C ARG A 81 14.28 -11.01 -15.86
N ASN A 82 14.92 -11.71 -14.93
CA ASN A 82 14.16 -12.61 -14.04
C ASN A 82 14.05 -12.18 -12.58
N ARG A 83 14.48 -10.96 -12.18
CA ARG A 83 14.26 -10.49 -10.80
C ARG A 83 13.77 -9.04 -10.73
N GLU A 84 12.54 -8.91 -10.28
CA GLU A 84 11.91 -7.65 -9.91
C GLU A 84 12.10 -7.41 -8.42
N TYR A 85 12.39 -6.17 -8.03
CA TYR A 85 12.40 -5.77 -6.64
C TYR A 85 11.77 -4.38 -6.49
N TYR A 86 11.30 -4.08 -5.29
CA TYR A 86 10.62 -2.83 -4.99
C TYR A 86 11.51 -1.95 -4.12
N ILE A 87 11.45 -0.65 -4.36
CA ILE A 87 12.12 0.35 -3.52
C ILE A 87 11.13 1.42 -3.08
N VAL A 88 11.45 2.06 -1.96
CA VAL A 88 10.77 3.30 -1.53
C VAL A 88 11.39 4.50 -2.25
N ILE A 89 10.52 5.36 -2.78
CA ILE A 89 10.86 6.71 -3.22
C ILE A 89 10.16 7.70 -2.32
N PHE A 90 10.92 8.62 -1.73
CA PHE A 90 10.39 9.74 -0.97
C PHE A 90 10.06 10.88 -1.93
N THR A 91 8.83 11.38 -1.87
CA THR A 91 8.44 12.59 -2.61
C THR A 91 9.13 13.80 -2.01
N ARG A 92 9.14 14.95 -2.70
CA ARG A 92 9.66 16.21 -2.14
C ARG A 92 9.06 16.52 -0.77
N ARG A 93 7.76 16.35 -0.61
CA ARG A 93 7.07 16.57 0.67
C ARG A 93 7.49 15.52 1.70
N GLY A 94 7.50 14.24 1.34
CA GLY A 94 7.89 13.20 2.28
C GLY A 94 9.34 13.28 2.71
N PHE A 95 10.24 13.74 1.85
CA PHE A 95 11.64 13.94 2.23
C PHE A 95 11.83 15.05 3.25
N LEU A 96 11.01 16.11 3.21
CA LEU A 96 11.00 17.14 4.26
C LEU A 96 10.57 16.56 5.61
N GLU A 97 9.59 15.66 5.62
CA GLU A 97 9.16 14.97 6.85
C GLU A 97 10.23 13.97 7.34
N VAL A 98 10.85 13.23 6.42
CA VAL A 98 12.01 12.37 6.74
C VAL A 98 13.13 13.19 7.39
N LYS A 99 13.39 14.41 6.92
CA LYS A 99 14.39 15.29 7.53
C LYS A 99 14.03 15.63 8.99
N LYS A 100 12.77 15.95 9.28
CA LYS A 100 12.30 16.21 10.65
C LYS A 100 12.42 14.97 11.53
N ILE A 101 11.96 13.82 11.03
CA ILE A 101 12.09 12.51 11.72
C ILE A 101 13.55 12.24 12.08
N MET A 102 14.49 12.50 11.15
CA MET A 102 15.91 12.22 11.38
C MET A 102 16.57 13.22 12.34
N GLN A 103 15.98 14.40 12.56
CA GLN A 103 16.46 15.40 13.53
C GLN A 103 15.99 15.08 14.95
N ASP A 104 14.76 14.60 15.09
CA ASP A 104 14.16 14.23 16.38
C ASP A 104 13.26 12.98 16.20
N PRO A 105 13.84 11.78 16.23
CA PRO A 105 13.08 10.55 16.00
C PRO A 105 12.16 10.18 17.15
N ASP A 106 12.54 10.53 18.39
CA ASP A 106 11.80 10.17 19.60
C ASP A 106 10.63 11.13 19.86
N GLY A 107 10.76 12.41 19.46
CA GLY A 107 9.70 13.42 19.56
C GLY A 107 8.78 13.53 18.34
N TYR A 108 9.01 12.75 17.28
CA TYR A 108 8.21 12.84 16.07
C TYR A 108 6.88 12.10 16.19
N GLU A 109 5.79 12.86 16.20
CA GLU A 109 4.44 12.32 16.10
C GLU A 109 4.02 12.15 14.64
N MET A 110 3.73 10.90 14.25
CA MET A 110 3.16 10.60 12.94
C MET A 110 1.76 11.22 12.84
N PRO A 111 1.46 12.02 11.79
CA PRO A 111 0.12 12.57 11.62
C PRO A 111 -0.93 11.48 11.48
N GLU A 112 -2.14 11.80 11.90
CA GLU A 112 -3.30 10.93 11.72
C GLU A 112 -3.43 10.54 10.25
N MET A 113 -3.47 9.23 10.01
CA MET A 113 -3.60 8.70 8.67
C MET A 113 -5.03 8.95 8.20
N PRO A 114 -5.23 9.43 6.95
CA PRO A 114 -6.57 9.58 6.43
C PRO A 114 -7.29 8.23 6.50
N PRO A 115 -8.59 8.24 6.87
CA PRO A 115 -9.38 7.02 6.98
C PRO A 115 -9.32 6.24 5.67
N ILE A 116 -9.32 4.92 5.79
CA ILE A 116 -9.43 4.07 4.61
C ILE A 116 -10.87 4.20 4.13
N ASP A 117 -11.08 4.84 2.98
CA ASP A 117 -12.35 4.72 2.27
C ASP A 117 -12.55 3.25 1.90
N LEU A 118 -13.34 2.54 2.71
CA LEU A 118 -13.75 1.15 2.47
C LEU A 118 -14.68 1.03 1.25
N GLN A 119 -14.99 2.12 0.54
CA GLN A 119 -15.87 2.13 -0.63
C GLN A 119 -15.21 1.69 -1.95
N THR A 120 -13.90 1.48 -2.00
CA THR A 120 -13.22 0.98 -3.21
C THR A 120 -12.69 -0.45 -3.05
N GLN A 121 -13.60 -1.41 -2.90
CA GLN A 121 -13.38 -2.81 -3.27
C GLN A 121 -14.53 -3.36 -4.13
N ILE A 122 -14.92 -2.63 -5.17
CA ILE A 122 -15.58 -3.24 -6.32
C ILE A 122 -14.65 -3.06 -7.51
N THR A 123 -13.60 -3.89 -7.57
CA THR A 123 -12.89 -4.10 -8.82
C THR A 123 -13.86 -4.83 -9.75
N PRO A 124 -14.24 -4.30 -10.93
CA PRO A 124 -14.98 -5.08 -11.90
C PRO A 124 -14.01 -6.14 -12.42
N ALA A 125 -14.09 -7.34 -11.86
CA ALA A 125 -13.47 -8.52 -12.45
C ALA A 125 -13.97 -8.63 -13.89
N GLY A 126 -13.04 -8.57 -14.84
CA GLY A 126 -13.33 -8.68 -16.26
C GLY A 126 -14.25 -9.86 -16.55
N ASN A 127 -15.31 -9.59 -17.31
CA ASN A 127 -16.05 -10.49 -18.20
C ASN A 127 -16.08 -12.01 -17.91
N VAL A 128 -16.34 -12.43 -16.67
CA VAL A 128 -16.72 -13.82 -16.40
C VAL A 128 -17.96 -13.87 -15.51
N ARG A 129 -19.10 -14.11 -16.20
CA ARG A 129 -20.37 -14.68 -15.71
C ARG A 129 -21.32 -13.76 -14.92
N LYS A 130 -22.03 -12.91 -15.68
CA LYS A 130 -23.27 -12.19 -15.29
C LYS A 130 -24.45 -13.11 -14.87
N ARG A 131 -24.31 -14.45 -14.84
CA ARG A 131 -25.41 -15.36 -14.46
C ARG A 131 -25.41 -15.76 -12.98
N THR A 132 -24.31 -15.63 -12.25
CA THR A 132 -24.19 -16.15 -10.87
C THR A 132 -24.55 -15.14 -9.78
N ILE A 133 -24.56 -13.84 -10.08
CA ILE A 133 -24.80 -12.77 -9.09
C ILE A 133 -26.29 -12.63 -8.77
N LYS A 134 -27.15 -12.69 -9.81
CA LYS A 134 -28.61 -12.58 -9.62
C LYS A 134 -29.18 -13.73 -8.79
N GLN A 135 -28.71 -14.97 -9.04
CA GLN A 135 -29.16 -16.16 -8.31
C GLN A 135 -28.75 -16.16 -6.83
N ARG A 136 -27.56 -15.62 -6.50
CA ARG A 136 -27.12 -15.49 -5.09
C ARG A 136 -27.85 -14.37 -4.35
N ALA A 137 -28.15 -13.26 -5.02
CA ALA A 137 -28.95 -12.18 -4.44
C ALA A 137 -30.39 -12.64 -4.16
N GLU A 138 -31.02 -13.39 -5.08
CA GLU A 138 -32.36 -13.94 -4.87
C GLU A 138 -32.40 -15.03 -3.78
N ALA A 139 -31.33 -15.81 -3.61
CA ALA A 139 -31.23 -16.79 -2.52
C ALA A 139 -31.08 -16.12 -1.15
N ALA A 140 -30.25 -15.08 -1.05
CA ALA A 140 -30.09 -14.30 0.18
C ALA A 140 -31.39 -13.55 0.55
N HIS A 141 -32.08 -12.97 -0.43
CA HIS A 141 -33.36 -12.30 -0.22
C HIS A 141 -34.45 -13.27 0.27
N ARG A 142 -34.55 -14.47 -0.32
CA ARG A 142 -35.49 -15.50 0.15
C ARG A 142 -35.19 -16.01 1.55
N SER A 143 -33.91 -16.14 1.93
CA SER A 143 -33.52 -16.52 3.29
C SER A 143 -33.92 -15.44 4.30
N TYR A 144 -33.65 -14.17 3.99
CA TYR A 144 -34.00 -13.04 4.84
C TYR A 144 -35.51 -12.93 5.08
N LEU A 145 -36.33 -13.08 4.03
CA LEU A 145 -37.80 -13.09 4.17
C LEU A 145 -38.31 -14.26 5.03
N LYS A 146 -37.64 -15.42 4.95
CA LYS A 146 -38.00 -16.59 5.77
C LYS A 146 -37.66 -16.36 7.25
N ASP A 147 -36.52 -15.72 7.53
CA ASP A 147 -36.10 -15.39 8.89
C ASP A 147 -37.03 -14.33 9.51
N LEU A 148 -37.46 -13.32 8.75
CA LEU A 148 -38.45 -12.33 9.20
C LEU A 148 -39.81 -12.96 9.55
N LYS A 149 -40.27 -13.93 8.77
CA LYS A 149 -41.50 -14.68 9.06
C LYS A 149 -41.36 -15.54 10.33
N ASN A 150 -40.18 -16.11 10.58
CA ASN A 150 -39.92 -16.94 11.77
C ASN A 150 -39.89 -16.13 13.08
N ILE A 151 -39.62 -14.82 13.00
CA ILE A 151 -39.64 -13.91 14.16
C ILE A 151 -40.96 -13.14 14.31
N GLY A 152 -42.01 -13.56 13.58
CA GLY A 152 -43.37 -13.02 13.72
C GLY A 152 -43.59 -11.65 13.06
N ILE A 153 -42.71 -11.22 12.16
CA ILE A 153 -42.89 -9.97 11.41
C ILE A 153 -43.69 -10.29 10.13
N GLU A 154 -44.95 -9.86 10.09
CA GLU A 154 -45.75 -9.88 8.87
C GLU A 154 -45.26 -8.77 7.92
N ILE A 155 -44.75 -9.18 6.75
CA ILE A 155 -44.37 -8.25 5.70
C ILE A 155 -45.59 -8.10 4.80
N ASP A 156 -46.30 -6.98 4.95
CA ASP A 156 -47.46 -6.65 4.12
C ASP A 156 -47.01 -6.35 2.68
N GLY A 157 -47.42 -7.21 1.76
CA GLY A 157 -46.90 -7.30 0.39
C GLY A 157 -47.58 -6.37 -0.60
N SER A 158 -47.69 -5.07 -0.29
CA SER A 158 -48.20 -4.08 -1.23
C SER A 158 -47.07 -3.36 -1.99
N VAL A 159 -46.49 -4.05 -2.97
CA VAL A 159 -45.90 -3.36 -4.14
C VAL A 159 -46.36 -4.09 -5.39
N ALA A 160 -47.23 -3.38 -6.10
CA ALA A 160 -47.95 -3.79 -7.29
C ALA A 160 -47.02 -4.15 -8.46
N ASP A 161 -47.48 -5.11 -9.26
CA ASP A 161 -47.04 -5.34 -10.64
C ASP A 161 -47.15 -4.04 -11.46
N ASN A 162 -46.08 -3.71 -12.17
CA ASN A 162 -46.10 -2.99 -13.45
C ASN A 162 -44.83 -3.33 -14.24
#